data_AF-A0A8X7VSZ8-F1
#
_entry.id   AF-A0A8X7VSZ8-F1
#
_cell.length_a   1.000
_cell.length_b   1.000
_cell.length_c   1.000
_cell.angle_alpha   90.00
_cell.angle_beta   90.00
_cell.angle_gamma   90.00
#
_symmetry.space_group_name_H-M   'P 1'
#
loop_
_entity.id
_entity.type
_entity.pdbx_description
1 polymer ?
#
loop_
_entity_poly.entity_id
_entity_poly.type
_entity_poly.pdbx_seq_one_letter_code
_entity_poly.pdbx_strand_id
1 'polypeptide(L)'
;MHYVIGGMQNQQNIYGTQATMNVWRPVIEGFNEFSLGQVWLTSGSYKTKDLNSIEAGWQVYPEFYMDSQPRLFIFWTTDAYNLTGGYNLRGGGFVQTSKNIMVEGAILQPSVFGGDQVDLTIKIWKCFIKV
;
A
#
# COMPACT_ATOMS: atom_id res chain seq x y z
N MET A 1 6.29 17.96 -0.36
CA MET A 1 5.41 16.78 -0.46
C MET A 1 4.47 16.98 -1.64
N HIS A 2 4.62 16.18 -2.69
CA HIS A 2 3.69 16.16 -3.82
C HIS A 2 2.93 14.83 -3.79
N TYR A 3 1.62 14.88 -3.94
CA TYR A 3 0.76 13.70 -4.01
C TYR A 3 -0.32 13.92 -5.06
N VAL A 4 -0.79 12.82 -5.64
CA VAL A 4 -1.95 12.79 -6.54
C VAL A 4 -2.88 11.72 -6.01
N ILE A 5 -4.16 12.07 -5.81
CA ILE A 5 -5.17 11.17 -5.27
C ILE A 5 -6.33 11.10 -6.26
N GLY A 6 -6.60 9.89 -6.75
CA GLY A 6 -7.87 9.55 -7.39
C GLY A 6 -8.74 8.79 -6.40
N GLY A 7 -10.00 9.19 -6.25
CA GLY A 7 -10.93 8.56 -5.33
C GLY A 7 -12.25 8.22 -5.99
N MET A 8 -12.89 7.16 -5.52
CA MET A 8 -14.30 6.88 -5.80
C MET A 8 -15.06 6.90 -4.48
N GLN A 9 -16.14 7.66 -4.43
CA GLN A 9 -17.12 7.60 -3.35
C GLN A 9 -18.43 7.08 -3.96
N ASN A 10 -18.93 5.95 -3.44
CA ASN A 10 -20.20 5.38 -3.87
C ASN A 10 -21.18 5.42 -2.68
N GLN A 11 -22.46 5.67 -2.95
CA GLN A 11 -23.53 5.52 -1.97
C GLN A 11 -23.83 4.05 -1.63
N GLN A 12 -23.44 3.13 -2.51
CA GLN A 12 -23.56 1.68 -2.29
C GLN A 12 -22.32 1.10 -1.61
N ASN A 13 -22.50 -0.02 -0.92
CA ASN A 13 -21.42 -0.75 -0.27
C ASN A 13 -20.31 -1.15 -1.27
N ILE A 14 -19.07 -0.76 -0.97
CA ILE A 14 -17.88 -1.18 -1.72
C ILE A 14 -17.29 -2.41 -1.03
N TYR A 15 -17.20 -3.53 -1.75
CA TYR A 15 -16.66 -4.79 -1.22
C TYR A 15 -15.21 -5.06 -1.63
N GLY A 16 -14.59 -4.15 -2.37
CA GLY A 16 -13.23 -4.30 -2.82
C GLY A 16 -12.84 -3.24 -3.84
N THR A 17 -11.57 -3.27 -4.21
CA THR A 17 -10.96 -2.40 -5.21
C THR A 17 -9.86 -3.17 -5.94
N GLN A 18 -9.59 -2.76 -7.18
CA GLN A 18 -8.46 -3.22 -7.95
C GLN A 18 -7.80 -2.01 -8.59
N ALA A 19 -6.48 -1.90 -8.43
CA ALA A 19 -5.67 -0.87 -9.07
C ALA A 19 -4.44 -1.50 -9.70
N THR A 20 -4.08 -1.01 -10.87
CA THR A 20 -2.80 -1.32 -11.52
C THR A 20 -1.98 -0.04 -11.52
N MET A 21 -0.74 -0.13 -11.05
CA MET A 21 0.18 0.99 -10.95
C MET A 21 1.56 0.58 -11.44
N ASN A 22 2.24 1.47 -12.12
CA ASN A 22 3.60 1.23 -12.57
C ASN A 22 4.59 1.38 -11.40
N VAL A 23 5.61 0.52 -11.36
CA VAL A 23 6.59 0.46 -10.25
C VAL A 23 7.88 1.15 -10.66
N TRP A 24 8.25 2.22 -9.96
CA TRP A 24 9.48 2.95 -10.23
C TRP A 24 10.45 2.86 -9.05
N ARG A 25 11.72 3.17 -9.33
CA ARG A 25 12.73 3.46 -8.29
C ARG A 25 13.07 4.96 -8.32
N PRO A 26 12.18 5.83 -7.79
CA PRO A 26 12.47 7.25 -7.69
C PRO A 26 13.70 7.50 -6.81
N VAL A 27 14.45 8.56 -7.13
CA VAL A 27 15.49 9.07 -6.24
C VAL A 27 14.80 9.74 -5.06
N ILE A 28 15.22 9.38 -3.85
CA ILE A 28 14.77 10.01 -2.61
C ILE A 28 15.88 10.96 -2.16
N GLU A 29 15.55 12.24 -1.95
CA GLU A 29 16.54 13.28 -1.61
C GLU A 29 17.01 13.17 -0.16
N GLY A 30 16.08 13.05 0.79
CA GLY A 30 16.37 12.86 2.21
C GLY A 30 16.27 11.40 2.67
N PHE A 31 17.19 10.96 3.54
CA PHE A 31 17.14 9.59 4.09
C PHE A 31 15.83 9.30 4.86
N ASN A 32 15.27 10.32 5.51
CA ASN A 32 14.00 10.29 6.26
C ASN A 32 12.76 10.57 5.38
N GLU A 33 12.92 10.64 4.06
CA GLU A 33 11.83 10.81 3.11
C GLU A 33 11.47 9.48 2.44
N PHE A 34 10.32 9.45 1.77
CA PHE A 34 9.86 8.27 1.05
C PHE A 34 8.96 8.66 -0.13
N SER A 35 8.82 7.72 -1.05
CA SER A 35 7.89 7.79 -2.18
C SER A 35 7.12 6.48 -2.29
N LEU A 36 5.84 6.55 -2.65
CA LEU A 36 4.99 5.37 -2.77
C LEU A 36 3.93 5.53 -3.85
N GLY A 37 3.53 4.39 -4.42
CA GLY A 37 2.29 4.23 -5.17
C GLY A 37 1.41 3.22 -4.44
N GLN A 38 0.16 3.57 -4.17
CA GLN A 38 -0.73 2.72 -3.38
C GLN A 38 -2.20 2.79 -3.79
N VAL A 39 -2.94 1.78 -3.36
CA VAL A 39 -4.39 1.80 -3.28
C VAL A 39 -4.79 1.62 -1.82
N TRP A 40 -5.80 2.38 -1.38
CA TRP A 40 -6.42 2.22 -0.07
C TRP A 40 -7.91 1.96 -0.21
N LEU A 41 -8.42 1.09 0.66
CA LEU A 41 -9.85 0.90 0.89
C LEU A 41 -10.17 1.38 2.30
N THR A 42 -10.97 2.44 2.39
CA THR A 42 -11.30 3.08 3.66
C THR A 42 -12.79 3.00 3.98
N SER A 43 -13.10 3.02 5.27
CA SER A 43 -14.46 3.14 5.81
C SER A 43 -14.40 3.93 7.12
N GLY A 44 -15.46 4.66 7.47
CA GLY A 44 -15.46 5.58 8.62
C GLY A 44 -14.93 6.98 8.26
N SER A 45 -14.49 7.74 9.27
CA SER A 45 -14.12 9.14 9.08
C SER A 45 -12.98 9.59 10.02
N TYR A 46 -12.10 10.42 9.48
CA TYR A 46 -11.05 11.08 10.26
C TYR A 46 -11.61 11.93 11.41
N LYS A 47 -12.79 12.55 11.23
CA LYS A 47 -13.40 13.44 12.25
C LYS A 47 -13.83 12.68 13.51
N THR A 48 -14.40 11.50 13.30
CA THR A 48 -14.90 10.60 14.36
C THR A 48 -13.82 9.66 14.87
N LYS A 49 -12.64 9.65 14.25
CA LYS A 49 -11.49 8.78 14.58
C LYS A 49 -11.83 7.29 14.51
N ASP A 50 -12.81 6.93 13.69
CA ASP A 50 -13.24 5.56 13.41
C ASP A 50 -12.87 5.12 12.00
N LEU A 51 -12.01 5.90 11.32
CA LEU A 51 -11.52 5.54 10.00
C LEU A 51 -10.70 4.26 10.08
N ASN A 52 -11.19 3.22 9.44
CA ASN A 52 -10.45 2.03 9.15
C ASN A 52 -9.91 2.06 7.71
N SER A 53 -8.66 1.66 7.52
CA SER A 53 -7.99 1.64 6.22
C SER A 53 -7.27 0.32 6.02
N ILE A 54 -7.34 -0.23 4.82
CA ILE A 54 -6.46 -1.29 4.32
C ILE A 54 -5.76 -0.73 3.09
N GLU A 55 -4.43 -0.77 3.10
CA GLU A 55 -3.60 -0.15 2.08
C GLU A 55 -2.57 -1.15 1.59
N ALA A 56 -2.30 -1.09 0.30
CA ALA A 56 -1.27 -1.90 -0.32
C ALA A 56 -0.70 -1.17 -1.53
N GLY A 57 0.58 -1.37 -1.77
CA GLY A 57 1.30 -0.65 -2.80
C GLY A 57 2.76 -1.05 -2.88
N TRP A 58 3.53 -0.23 -3.57
CA TRP A 58 4.98 -0.25 -3.49
C TRP A 58 5.49 1.07 -2.91
N GLN A 59 6.61 1.02 -2.20
CA GLN A 59 7.26 2.20 -1.68
C GLN A 59 8.78 2.10 -1.74
N VAL A 60 9.45 3.24 -1.90
CA VAL A 60 10.89 3.41 -1.65
C VAL A 60 11.02 4.23 -0.37
N TYR A 61 11.50 3.60 0.70
CA TYR A 61 11.60 4.22 2.03
C TYR A 61 12.95 3.88 2.68
N PRO A 62 14.00 4.68 2.43
CA PRO A 62 15.36 4.42 2.89
C PRO A 62 15.52 4.29 4.40
N GLU A 63 14.94 5.19 5.20
CA GLU A 63 15.00 5.08 6.66
C GLU A 63 14.39 3.77 7.19
N PHE A 64 13.34 3.25 6.54
CA PHE A 64 12.63 2.07 6.99
C PHE A 64 13.29 0.76 6.53
N TYR A 65 13.85 0.72 5.32
CA TYR A 65 14.41 -0.51 4.72
C TYR A 65 15.94 -0.53 4.64
N MET A 66 16.60 0.58 4.95
CA MET A 66 18.06 0.77 4.83
C MET A 66 18.58 0.59 3.40
N ASP A 67 17.72 0.77 2.38
CA ASP A 67 18.05 0.79 0.96
C ASP A 67 17.06 1.65 0.14
N SER A 68 17.35 1.83 -1.15
CA SER A 68 16.50 2.58 -2.08
C SER A 68 15.74 1.68 -3.05
N GLN A 69 15.51 0.40 -2.72
CA GLN A 69 14.77 -0.50 -3.60
C GLN A 69 13.26 -0.33 -3.39
N PRO A 70 12.45 -0.30 -4.47
CA PRO A 70 11.01 -0.33 -4.32
C PRO A 70 10.59 -1.67 -3.72
N ARG A 71 9.74 -1.64 -2.70
CA ARG A 71 9.30 -2.82 -1.96
C ARG A 71 7.78 -2.87 -1.89
N LEU A 72 7.22 -4.07 -2.01
CA LEU A 72 5.81 -4.31 -1.71
C LEU A 72 5.56 -4.00 -0.24
N PHE A 73 4.55 -3.19 0.05
CA PHE A 73 4.12 -2.94 1.41
C PHE A 73 2.61 -3.09 1.54
N ILE A 74 2.19 -3.34 2.77
CA ILE A 74 0.80 -3.32 3.19
C ILE A 74 0.71 -2.52 4.48
N PHE A 75 -0.42 -1.86 4.70
CA PHE A 75 -0.67 -1.10 5.93
C PHE A 75 -2.14 -1.25 6.32
N TRP A 76 -2.41 -1.17 7.62
CA TRP A 76 -3.77 -1.10 8.14
C TRP A 76 -3.85 -0.12 9.30
N THR A 77 -5.03 0.44 9.54
CA THR A 77 -5.42 1.14 10.77
C THR A 77 -6.91 0.97 11.01
N THR A 78 -7.35 1.14 12.25
CA THR A 78 -8.77 1.10 12.66
C THR A 78 -9.24 2.39 13.35
N ASP A 79 -8.34 3.35 13.56
CA ASP A 79 -8.61 4.54 14.37
C ASP A 79 -8.02 5.83 13.78
N ALA A 80 -8.03 5.93 12.45
CA ALA A 80 -7.50 7.08 11.72
C ALA A 80 -6.01 7.36 12.02
N TYR A 81 -5.17 6.32 12.05
CA TYR A 81 -3.72 6.40 12.24
C TYR A 81 -3.31 7.00 13.59
N ASN A 82 -4.17 6.90 14.60
CA ASN A 82 -3.93 7.54 15.90
C ASN A 82 -3.10 6.65 16.83
N LEU A 83 -3.65 5.52 17.27
CA LEU A 83 -2.99 4.53 18.13
C LEU A 83 -2.88 3.17 17.44
N THR A 84 -3.80 2.85 16.53
CA THR A 84 -3.83 1.57 15.83
C THR A 84 -3.22 1.67 14.45
N GLY A 85 -2.56 0.59 14.08
CA GLY A 85 -2.10 0.34 12.74
C GLY A 85 -0.78 -0.38 12.72
N GLY A 86 -0.44 -0.88 11.55
CA GLY A 86 0.76 -1.70 11.40
C GLY A 86 1.23 -1.73 9.96
N TYR A 87 2.52 -1.48 9.79
CA TYR A 87 3.21 -1.76 8.53
C TYR A 87 3.45 -3.25 8.39
N ASN A 88 3.20 -3.76 7.19
CA ASN A 88 3.58 -5.09 6.75
C ASN A 88 3.00 -6.16 7.69
N LEU A 89 3.81 -7.13 8.10
CA LEU A 89 3.38 -8.18 9.03
C LEU A 89 3.55 -7.77 10.51
N ARG A 90 3.87 -6.49 10.76
CA ARG A 90 4.07 -5.94 12.11
C ARG A 90 2.70 -5.52 12.67
N GLY A 91 2.46 -5.82 13.95
CA GLY A 91 1.22 -5.45 14.64
C GLY A 91 0.01 -6.37 14.41
N GLY A 92 0.17 -7.51 13.73
CA GLY A 92 -0.81 -8.61 13.73
C GLY A 92 -2.08 -8.41 12.88
N GLY A 93 -2.16 -7.37 12.04
CA GLY A 93 -3.32 -7.13 11.17
C GLY A 93 -3.35 -7.95 9.88
N PHE A 94 -2.24 -8.58 9.51
CA PHE A 94 -2.11 -9.36 8.28
C PHE A 94 -1.44 -10.72 8.51
N VAL A 95 -1.86 -11.70 7.72
CA VAL A 95 -1.24 -13.03 7.65
C VAL A 95 -0.83 -13.27 6.20
N GLN A 96 0.47 -13.42 5.94
CA GLN A 96 0.95 -13.78 4.61
C GLN A 96 0.68 -15.26 4.34
N THR A 97 -0.10 -15.55 3.31
CA THR A 97 -0.42 -16.93 2.88
C THR A 97 0.33 -17.34 1.61
N SER A 98 0.72 -16.36 0.78
CA SER A 98 1.47 -16.62 -0.44
C SER A 98 2.91 -17.04 -0.13
N LYS A 99 3.37 -18.08 -0.83
CA LYS A 99 4.78 -18.53 -0.82
C LYS A 99 5.60 -17.92 -1.96
N ASN A 100 4.94 -17.25 -2.91
CA ASN A 100 5.56 -16.74 -4.14
C ASN A 100 5.77 -15.22 -4.11
N ILE A 101 4.97 -14.51 -3.32
CA ILE A 101 5.03 -13.06 -3.17
C ILE A 101 5.38 -12.76 -1.72
N MET A 102 6.46 -11.99 -1.52
CA MET A 102 6.95 -11.61 -0.20
C MET A 102 6.54 -10.17 0.10
N VAL A 103 5.79 -9.98 1.19
CA VAL A 103 5.58 -8.65 1.76
C VAL A 103 6.94 -8.10 2.22
N GLU A 104 7.22 -6.82 1.99
CA GLU A 104 8.54 -6.18 2.14
C GLU A 104 9.59 -6.65 1.14
N GLY A 105 9.28 -7.57 0.22
CA GLY A 105 10.20 -8.04 -0.80
C GLY A 105 10.60 -6.92 -1.76
N ALA A 106 11.90 -6.84 -2.08
CA ALA A 106 12.43 -5.89 -3.06
C ALA A 106 11.98 -6.27 -4.49
N ILE A 107 11.48 -5.28 -5.22
CA ILE A 107 11.15 -5.38 -6.63
C ILE A 107 12.41 -5.03 -7.42
N LEU A 108 13.13 -6.06 -7.87
CA LEU A 108 14.48 -5.92 -8.41
C LEU A 108 14.54 -5.29 -9.81
N GLN A 109 13.47 -5.43 -10.59
CA GLN A 109 13.35 -4.89 -11.94
C GLN A 109 12.20 -3.88 -11.98
N PRO A 110 12.41 -2.63 -11.51
CA PRO A 110 11.43 -1.57 -11.65
C PRO A 110 11.44 -1.01 -13.09
N SER A 111 10.42 -0.24 -13.43
CA SER A 111 10.31 0.45 -14.72
C SER A 111 11.48 1.38 -15.00
N VAL A 112 11.80 1.52 -16.29
CA VAL A 112 12.86 2.38 -16.80
C VAL A 112 12.29 3.36 -17.82
N PHE A 113 12.73 4.62 -17.78
CA PHE A 113 12.26 5.63 -18.72
C PHE A 113 12.66 5.25 -20.16
N GLY A 114 11.68 5.21 -21.07
CA GLY A 114 11.90 4.79 -22.47
C GLY A 114 12.28 3.32 -22.65
N GLY A 115 12.16 2.51 -21.60
CA GLY A 115 12.47 1.07 -21.61
C GLY A 115 11.36 0.24 -21.00
N ASP A 116 11.73 -0.91 -20.45
CA ASP A 116 10.79 -1.88 -19.87
C ASP A 116 9.94 -1.25 -18.77
N GLN A 117 8.64 -1.57 -18.79
CA GLN A 117 7.66 -1.12 -17.81
C GLN A 117 7.21 -2.32 -16.97
N VAL A 118 7.18 -2.15 -15.66
CA VAL A 118 6.72 -3.17 -14.72
C VAL A 118 5.52 -2.64 -13.94
N ASP A 119 4.40 -3.32 -14.08
CA ASP A 119 3.16 -2.98 -13.41
C ASP A 119 2.89 -3.91 -12.22
N LEU A 120 2.34 -3.31 -11.17
CA LEU A 120 1.83 -4.00 -10.00
C LEU A 120 0.30 -3.86 -9.97
N THR A 121 -0.40 -4.98 -10.12
CA THR A 121 -1.85 -5.05 -9.90
C THR A 121 -2.13 -5.52 -8.49
N ILE A 122 -2.83 -4.69 -7.73
CA ILE A 122 -3.29 -4.99 -6.37
C ILE A 122 -4.80 -5.10 -6.38
N LYS A 123 -5.30 -6.15 -5.74
CA LYS A 123 -6.73 -6.37 -5.50
C LYS A 123 -6.96 -6.53 -4.01
N ILE A 124 -7.85 -5.73 -3.46
CA ILE A 124 -8.35 -5.84 -2.09
C ILE A 124 -9.82 -6.22 -2.20
N TRP A 125 -10.25 -7.30 -1.54
CA TRP A 125 -11.66 -7.69 -1.56
C TRP A 125 -12.08 -8.33 -0.25
N LYS A 126 -13.35 -8.11 0.11
CA LYS A 126 -14.02 -8.82 1.18
C LYS A 126 -14.28 -10.25 0.71
N CYS A 127 -13.70 -11.22 1.40
CA CYS A 127 -14.02 -12.62 1.17
C CYS A 127 -15.33 -12.97 1.88
N PHE A 128 -16.33 -13.44 1.13
CA PHE A 128 -17.56 -14.00 1.70
C PHE A 128 -17.33 -15.49 1.93
N ILE A 129 -16.58 -15.83 2.97
CA ILE A 129 -16.57 -17.22 3.45
C ILE A 129 -17.90 -17.42 4.17
N LYS A 130 -18.81 -18.17 3.57
CA LYS A 130 -19.93 -18.75 4.32
C LYS A 130 -19.31 -19.80 5.25
N VAL A 131 -19.24 -19.48 6.53
CA VAL A 131 -19.03 -20.47 7.58
C VAL A 131 -20.36 -21.15 7.84
#